data_AF-A0A4R6PRV4-F1
#
_entry.id   AF-A0A4R6PRV4-F1
#
_cell.length_a   1.000
_cell.length_b   1.000
_cell.length_c   1.000
_cell.angle_alpha   90.00
_cell.angle_beta   90.00
_cell.angle_gamma   90.00
#
_symmetry.space_group_name_H-M   'P 1'
#
loop_
_entity.id
_entity.type
_entity.pdbx_description
1 polymer ?
#
loop_
_entity_poly.entity_id
_entity_poly.type
_entity_poly.pdbx_seq_one_letter_code
_entity_poly.pdbx_strand_id
1 'polypeptide(L)'
;MTAPGCPDCAGAARAGYRYCESCGRELGVRKAALPVHDPVTVPQCPTCGERRYEAGLCVVCRTPKPVPDRFEEDLGPVYILTDRGISHSRNEDAVAAAVRDGDGVRVIVVSDGVSTSQDPQAASGTAARTGVDAVLAALADGRPAPDAVMAGLATAVAAVRGMSRTPEYAPSCTYVSAILRDTPEGTEITVANVGDSRAFWLAAGDPTASRRLSVDDSWAQALVDAGAMDEDAAMRDPRAHTLLRWLGADGGEAPWSANCLQSMLVTEPGTLLLCTDGLWNYLPDPVALAGFTVETTPQAAARALADFALDSGGSDNITVALAPVPARTAVPDPGVS
;
A
#
# COMPACT_ATOMS: atom_id res chain seq x y z
N MET A 1 -34.51 9.69 12.90
CA MET A 1 -33.05 9.46 12.84
C MET A 1 -32.49 10.49 11.89
N THR A 2 -31.73 11.46 12.38
CA THR A 2 -31.03 12.45 11.55
C THR A 2 -29.98 11.71 10.73
N ALA A 3 -30.00 11.88 9.40
CA ALA A 3 -29.00 11.28 8.53
C ALA A 3 -27.60 11.80 8.93
N PRO A 4 -26.57 10.92 9.00
CA PRO A 4 -25.23 11.36 9.33
C PRO A 4 -24.75 12.40 8.31
N GLY A 5 -24.11 13.47 8.76
CA GLY A 5 -23.55 14.50 7.86
C GLY A 5 -22.38 13.96 7.04
N CYS A 6 -22.01 14.68 5.97
CA CYS A 6 -20.79 14.40 5.21
C CYS A 6 -19.56 14.53 6.13
N PRO A 7 -18.67 13.53 6.18
CA PRO A 7 -17.52 13.56 7.09
C PRO A 7 -16.49 14.65 6.77
N ASP A 8 -16.51 15.23 5.57
CA ASP A 8 -15.57 16.29 5.16
C ASP A 8 -16.08 17.70 5.46
N CYS A 9 -17.30 18.00 5.01
CA CYS A 9 -17.81 19.37 5.03
C CYS A 9 -18.96 19.58 6.01
N ALA A 10 -19.36 18.53 6.75
CA ALA A 10 -20.54 18.49 7.62
C ALA A 10 -21.87 18.84 6.92
N GLY A 11 -21.88 18.94 5.58
CA GLY A 11 -23.09 19.14 4.78
C GLY A 11 -24.06 17.97 4.93
N ALA A 12 -25.36 18.23 4.74
CA ALA A 12 -26.38 17.19 4.90
C ALA A 12 -26.16 16.05 3.89
N ALA A 13 -25.81 14.86 4.38
CA ALA A 13 -25.84 13.66 3.54
C ALA A 13 -27.29 13.16 3.52
N ARG A 14 -27.92 13.19 2.35
CA ARG A 14 -29.27 12.61 2.19
C ARG A 14 -29.13 11.10 2.11
N ALA A 15 -30.01 10.37 2.81
CA ALA A 15 -30.07 8.92 2.72
C ALA A 15 -30.30 8.49 1.26
N GLY A 16 -29.46 7.57 0.76
CA GLY A 16 -29.53 7.05 -0.62
C GLY A 16 -28.67 7.79 -1.66
N TYR A 17 -27.98 8.88 -1.29
CA TYR A 17 -27.08 9.58 -2.20
C TYR A 17 -25.67 9.00 -2.14
N ARG A 18 -25.10 8.71 -3.33
CA ARG A 18 -23.73 8.22 -3.48
C ARG A 18 -22.68 9.32 -3.25
N TYR A 19 -23.03 10.59 -3.49
CA TYR A 19 -22.12 11.72 -3.33
C TYR A 19 -22.75 12.82 -2.47
N CYS A 20 -21.92 13.53 -1.71
CA CYS A 20 -22.31 14.72 -0.97
C CYS A 20 -22.61 15.84 -1.96
N GLU A 21 -23.83 16.37 -1.93
CA GLU A 21 -24.24 17.47 -2.81
C GLU A 21 -23.46 18.77 -2.56
N SER A 22 -22.83 18.92 -1.38
CA SER A 22 -22.10 20.14 -1.01
C SER A 22 -20.64 20.16 -1.45
N CYS A 23 -19.93 19.03 -1.38
CA CYS A 23 -18.51 18.97 -1.72
C CYS A 23 -18.15 17.90 -2.77
N GLY A 24 -19.15 17.15 -3.27
CA GLY A 24 -18.94 16.09 -4.27
C GLY A 24 -18.32 14.80 -3.72
N ARG A 25 -18.04 14.71 -2.41
CA ARG A 25 -17.39 13.53 -1.82
C ARG A 25 -18.30 12.29 -1.87
N GLU A 26 -17.77 11.14 -2.27
CA GLU A 26 -18.48 9.87 -2.21
C GLU A 26 -18.80 9.51 -0.74
N LEU A 27 -20.08 9.25 -0.46
CA LEU A 27 -20.62 8.91 0.85
C LEU A 27 -20.55 7.40 1.04
N GLY A 28 -20.19 6.95 2.25
CA GLY A 28 -20.03 5.52 2.56
C GLY A 28 -18.70 4.92 2.07
N VAL A 29 -17.73 5.75 1.68
CA VAL A 29 -16.35 5.35 1.41
C VAL A 29 -15.40 6.19 2.27
N ARG A 30 -14.59 5.52 3.09
CA ARG A 30 -13.46 6.11 3.81
C ARG A 30 -12.20 5.88 2.99
N LYS A 31 -11.50 6.94 2.60
CA LYS A 31 -10.32 6.88 1.74
C LYS A 31 -9.21 7.73 2.33
N ALA A 32 -7.98 7.24 2.26
CA ALA A 32 -6.76 7.98 2.59
C ALA A 32 -5.68 7.72 1.54
N ALA A 33 -4.76 8.67 1.40
CA ALA A 33 -3.58 8.52 0.57
C ALA A 33 -2.40 9.24 1.21
N LEU A 34 -1.29 8.52 1.35
CA LEU A 34 -0.04 8.96 1.94
C LEU A 34 1.09 8.95 0.89
N PRO A 35 2.13 9.78 1.05
CA PRO A 35 2.23 10.85 2.05
C PRO A 35 1.15 11.93 1.85
N VAL A 36 0.64 12.46 2.97
CA VAL A 36 -0.22 13.65 2.94
C VAL A 36 0.73 14.85 2.85
N HIS A 37 0.54 15.75 1.90
CA HIS A 37 1.36 16.97 1.85
C HIS A 37 0.96 17.98 2.95
N ASP A 38 0.94 17.57 4.22
CA ASP A 38 1.18 18.41 5.43
C ASP A 38 1.04 17.57 6.72
N PRO A 39 1.98 17.69 7.69
CA PRO A 39 1.58 17.79 9.08
C PRO A 39 2.09 19.11 9.67
N VAL A 40 1.14 20.00 9.96
CA VAL A 40 1.24 21.37 10.50
C VAL A 40 1.82 21.44 11.93
N THR A 41 2.65 20.48 12.35
CA THR A 41 3.33 20.55 13.65
C THR A 41 4.83 20.56 13.47
N VAL A 42 5.47 21.66 13.89
CA VAL A 42 6.93 21.73 13.94
C VAL A 42 7.42 20.66 14.95
N PRO A 43 8.22 19.67 14.51
CA PRO A 43 8.62 18.54 15.34
C PRO A 43 9.53 18.97 16.49
N GLN A 44 9.46 18.30 17.63
CA GLN A 44 10.35 18.60 18.78
C GLN A 44 11.80 18.16 18.51
N CYS A 45 12.80 18.94 18.91
CA CYS A 45 14.22 18.54 18.81
C CYS A 45 14.38 17.26 19.63
N PRO A 46 14.87 16.16 19.05
CA PRO A 46 14.96 14.87 19.76
C PRO A 46 15.97 14.93 20.91
N THR A 47 16.87 15.92 20.89
CA THR A 47 17.89 16.14 21.92
C THR A 47 17.42 17.04 23.07
N CYS A 48 16.54 18.03 22.82
CA CYS A 48 16.22 19.04 23.84
C CYS A 48 14.74 19.45 23.94
N GLY A 49 13.85 18.88 23.11
CA GLY A 49 12.42 19.14 23.14
C GLY A 49 11.95 20.48 22.54
N GLU A 50 12.88 21.37 22.16
CA GLU A 50 12.58 22.66 21.53
C GLU A 50 11.87 22.49 20.16
N ARG A 51 10.93 23.37 19.83
CA ARG A 51 10.15 23.30 18.58
C ARG A 51 10.56 24.35 17.55
N ARG A 52 11.43 25.30 17.90
CA ARG A 52 11.92 26.34 16.98
C ARG A 52 13.17 25.87 16.23
N TYR A 53 13.17 26.12 14.93
CA TYR A 53 14.27 25.82 14.02
C TYR A 53 14.60 27.04 13.17
N GLU A 54 15.87 27.21 12.85
CA GLU A 54 16.38 28.24 11.94
C GLU A 54 17.34 27.56 10.95
N ALA A 55 17.13 27.79 9.65
CA ALA A 55 17.87 27.12 8.58
C ALA A 55 17.92 25.58 8.71
N GLY A 56 16.84 24.95 9.18
CA GLY A 56 16.74 23.49 9.33
C GLY A 56 17.46 22.91 10.56
N LEU A 57 17.95 23.75 11.48
CA LEU A 57 18.62 23.31 12.72
C LEU A 57 17.86 23.84 13.93
N CYS A 58 17.80 23.05 15.01
CA CYS A 58 17.18 23.51 16.24
C CYS A 58 17.93 24.73 16.78
N VAL A 59 17.19 25.76 17.18
CA VAL A 59 17.77 27.02 17.67
C VAL A 59 18.52 26.85 19.01
N VAL A 60 18.28 25.76 19.74
CA VAL A 60 18.91 25.45 21.04
C VAL A 60 20.03 24.43 20.89
N CYS A 61 19.68 23.21 20.48
CA CYS A 61 20.59 22.05 20.48
C CYS A 61 21.46 21.99 19.22
N ARG A 62 21.13 22.77 18.18
CA ARG A 62 21.68 22.66 16.81
C ARG A 62 21.49 21.31 16.14
N THR A 63 20.83 20.35 16.79
CA THR A 63 20.37 19.11 16.17
C THR A 63 19.50 19.45 14.96
N PRO A 64 19.69 18.79 13.81
CA PRO A 64 18.85 18.99 12.64
C PRO A 64 17.37 18.85 12.97
N LYS A 65 16.54 19.63 12.28
CA LYS A 65 15.08 19.48 12.30
C LYS A 65 14.74 18.06 11.90
N PRO A 66 14.05 17.28 12.75
CA PRO A 66 13.44 16.05 12.31
C PRO A 66 12.54 16.42 11.14
N VAL A 67 12.74 15.83 9.98
CA VAL A 67 11.73 15.93 8.93
C VAL A 67 10.67 14.89 9.32
N PRO A 68 9.40 15.27 9.55
CA PRO A 68 8.37 14.28 9.79
C PRO A 68 8.17 13.54 8.47
N ASP A 69 8.72 12.34 8.42
CA ASP A 69 8.74 11.52 7.22
C ASP A 69 7.84 10.30 7.31
N ARG A 70 7.34 10.03 8.51
CA ARG A 70 6.33 9.04 8.76
C ARG A 70 4.95 9.67 8.63
N PHE A 71 4.17 9.14 7.71
CA PHE A 71 2.74 9.37 7.60
C PHE A 71 2.02 8.08 7.93
N GLU A 72 0.89 8.18 8.61
CA GLU A 72 0.08 7.03 8.96
C GLU A 72 -1.40 7.44 9.01
N GLU A 73 -2.28 6.53 8.61
CA GLU A 73 -3.72 6.73 8.63
C GLU A 73 -4.43 5.42 9.00
N ASP A 74 -5.47 5.54 9.83
CA ASP A 74 -6.33 4.45 10.25
C ASP A 74 -7.71 4.57 9.59
N LEU A 75 -7.99 3.67 8.66
CA LEU A 75 -9.29 3.57 8.00
C LEU A 75 -10.21 2.56 8.68
N GLY A 76 -9.88 2.02 9.86
CA GLY A 76 -10.61 0.97 10.56
C GLY A 76 -10.09 -0.43 10.18
N PRO A 77 -10.66 -1.11 9.17
CA PRO A 77 -10.16 -2.42 8.76
C PRO A 77 -8.92 -2.35 7.85
N VAL A 78 -8.35 -1.17 7.64
CA VAL A 78 -7.08 -0.95 6.92
C VAL A 78 -6.26 0.10 7.67
N TYR A 79 -4.99 -0.19 7.91
CA TYR A 79 -4.02 0.77 8.42
C TYR A 79 -2.90 0.94 7.39
N ILE A 80 -2.54 2.18 7.08
CA ILE A 80 -1.49 2.49 6.11
C ILE A 80 -0.41 3.36 6.78
N LEU A 81 0.85 3.10 6.45
CA LEU A 81 2.00 3.84 6.95
C LEU A 81 3.06 3.94 5.85
N THR A 82 3.67 5.11 5.71
CA THR A 82 4.85 5.31 4.86
C THR A 82 5.87 6.17 5.59
N ASP A 83 7.15 5.84 5.47
CA ASP A 83 8.28 6.47 6.14
C ASP A 83 9.38 6.73 5.10
N ARG A 84 10.04 7.89 5.13
CA ARG A 84 11.17 8.20 4.22
C ARG A 84 12.36 7.26 4.45
N GLY A 85 12.48 6.64 5.62
CA GLY A 85 13.72 5.97 5.98
C GLY A 85 14.82 6.96 6.37
N ILE A 86 16.05 6.45 6.48
CA ILE A 86 17.20 7.19 7.00
C ILE A 86 17.97 7.85 5.85
N SER A 87 18.25 7.08 4.80
CA SER A 87 19.23 7.48 3.76
C SER A 87 18.65 8.36 2.65
N HIS A 88 17.36 8.23 2.33
CA HIS A 88 16.75 8.94 1.19
C HIS A 88 16.43 10.39 1.53
N SER A 89 16.59 11.33 0.60
CA SER A 89 16.34 12.75 0.85
C SER A 89 14.85 13.15 0.84
N ARG A 90 13.99 12.29 0.28
CA ARG A 90 12.53 12.45 0.19
C ARG A 90 11.87 11.08 0.23
N ASN A 91 10.59 11.06 0.59
CA ASN A 91 9.76 9.87 0.44
C ASN A 91 9.20 9.83 -1.00
N GLU A 92 9.64 8.84 -1.76
CA GLU A 92 9.24 8.52 -3.13
C GLU A 92 8.17 7.44 -3.18
N ASP A 93 7.87 6.80 -2.05
CA ASP A 93 6.76 5.87 -1.93
C ASP A 93 5.42 6.61 -1.81
N ALA A 94 4.35 5.89 -2.16
CA ALA A 94 2.99 6.26 -1.88
C ALA A 94 2.12 5.04 -1.55
N VAL A 95 1.11 5.28 -0.73
CA VAL A 95 0.06 4.31 -0.44
C VAL A 95 -1.30 4.99 -0.45
N ALA A 96 -2.29 4.35 -1.06
CA ALA A 96 -3.68 4.79 -0.98
C ALA A 96 -4.56 3.60 -0.60
N ALA A 97 -5.57 3.85 0.21
CA ALA A 97 -6.54 2.84 0.59
C ALA A 97 -7.95 3.41 0.69
N ALA A 98 -8.94 2.54 0.46
CA ALA A 98 -10.34 2.84 0.63
C ALA A 98 -11.09 1.68 1.27
N VAL A 99 -12.07 2.02 2.11
CA VAL A 99 -13.00 1.10 2.76
C VAL A 99 -14.41 1.54 2.44
N ARG A 100 -15.20 0.67 1.81
CA ARG A 100 -16.61 0.92 1.51
C ARG A 100 -17.47 0.37 2.64
N ASP A 101 -18.15 1.25 3.37
CA ASP A 101 -18.85 0.90 4.62
C ASP A 101 -20.06 -0.04 4.40
N GLY A 102 -20.68 0.00 3.22
CA GLY A 102 -21.90 -0.77 2.92
C GLY A 102 -21.67 -2.28 2.79
N ASP A 103 -20.55 -2.69 2.21
CA ASP A 103 -20.23 -4.10 1.95
C ASP A 103 -18.83 -4.53 2.43
N GLY A 104 -18.16 -3.67 3.18
CA GLY A 104 -16.86 -3.97 3.79
C GLY A 104 -15.72 -4.14 2.79
N VAL A 105 -15.91 -3.79 1.51
CA VAL A 105 -14.86 -3.92 0.51
C VAL A 105 -13.72 -2.97 0.84
N ARG A 106 -12.50 -3.54 0.84
CA ARG A 106 -11.25 -2.82 1.06
C ARG A 106 -10.45 -2.82 -0.22
N VAL A 107 -9.93 -1.67 -0.60
CA VAL A 107 -9.06 -1.49 -1.77
C VAL A 107 -7.78 -0.82 -1.29
N ILE A 108 -6.63 -1.37 -1.66
CA ILE A 108 -5.31 -0.85 -1.27
C ILE A 108 -4.44 -0.81 -2.50
N VAL A 109 -3.64 0.25 -2.64
CA VAL A 109 -2.57 0.36 -3.62
C VAL A 109 -1.32 0.90 -2.91
N VAL A 110 -0.20 0.22 -3.08
CA VAL A 110 1.14 0.67 -2.69
C VAL A 110 1.96 0.84 -3.96
N SER A 111 2.79 1.87 -4.00
CA SER A 111 3.61 2.20 -5.16
C SER A 111 4.91 2.84 -4.69
N ASP A 112 6.03 2.40 -5.25
CA ASP A 112 7.38 2.89 -5.00
C ASP A 112 7.85 3.68 -6.22
N GLY A 113 8.33 4.90 -6.02
CA GLY A 113 8.85 5.74 -7.09
C GLY A 113 10.28 5.35 -7.48
N VAL A 114 10.52 5.04 -8.76
CA VAL A 114 11.86 4.65 -9.23
C VAL A 114 12.83 5.82 -9.12
N SER A 115 13.76 5.80 -8.16
CA SER A 115 14.61 6.95 -7.81
C SER A 115 15.49 7.51 -8.95
N THR A 116 15.78 6.70 -9.98
CA THR A 116 16.54 7.14 -11.16
C THR A 116 15.69 7.90 -12.19
N SER A 117 14.37 7.88 -12.04
CA SER A 117 13.42 8.60 -12.88
C SER A 117 13.19 10.04 -12.41
N GLN A 118 12.50 10.85 -13.21
CA GLN A 118 12.16 12.23 -12.85
C GLN A 118 10.89 12.26 -12.00
N ASP A 119 10.84 13.05 -10.94
CA ASP A 119 9.68 13.17 -10.04
C ASP A 119 9.02 11.82 -9.61
N PRO A 120 9.80 10.82 -9.14
CA PRO A 120 9.29 9.49 -8.77
C PRO A 120 8.15 9.53 -7.75
N GLN A 121 8.22 10.47 -6.78
CA GLN A 121 7.17 10.70 -5.79
C GLN A 121 5.82 11.13 -6.40
N ALA A 122 5.86 11.79 -7.56
CA ALA A 122 4.65 12.19 -8.26
C ALA A 122 4.07 11.00 -9.04
N ALA A 123 4.92 10.13 -9.59
CA ALA A 123 4.51 8.91 -10.27
C ALA A 123 3.81 7.96 -9.30
N SER A 124 4.46 7.63 -8.18
CA SER A 124 3.91 6.73 -7.16
C SER A 124 2.62 7.29 -6.54
N GLY A 125 2.61 8.57 -6.19
CA GLY A 125 1.44 9.27 -5.67
C GLY A 125 0.26 9.27 -6.64
N THR A 126 0.52 9.41 -7.95
CA THR A 126 -0.50 9.33 -9.00
C THR A 126 -1.02 7.92 -9.16
N ALA A 127 -0.12 6.93 -9.23
CA ALA A 127 -0.45 5.52 -9.40
C ALA A 127 -1.34 5.02 -8.25
N ALA A 128 -0.96 5.30 -7.00
CA ALA A 128 -1.72 4.90 -5.82
C ALA A 128 -3.15 5.49 -5.81
N ARG A 129 -3.28 6.80 -6.01
CA ARG A 129 -4.57 7.49 -5.95
C ARG A 129 -5.51 7.05 -7.06
N THR A 130 -5.01 7.03 -8.30
CA THR A 130 -5.79 6.69 -9.49
C THR A 130 -6.15 5.20 -9.54
N GLY A 131 -5.25 4.33 -9.08
CA GLY A 131 -5.51 2.90 -8.94
C GLY A 131 -6.69 2.63 -8.00
N VAL A 132 -6.69 3.21 -6.80
CA VAL A 132 -7.81 3.07 -5.85
C VAL A 132 -9.12 3.58 -6.45
N ASP A 133 -9.11 4.77 -7.07
CA ASP A 133 -10.32 5.38 -7.66
C ASP A 133 -10.91 4.51 -8.78
N ALA A 134 -10.06 4.02 -9.68
CA ALA A 134 -10.49 3.20 -10.80
C ALA A 134 -11.00 1.82 -10.37
N VAL A 135 -10.39 1.20 -9.33
CA VAL A 135 -10.92 -0.03 -8.75
C VAL A 135 -12.31 0.19 -8.15
N LEU A 136 -12.49 1.25 -7.34
CA LEU A 136 -13.78 1.57 -6.74
C LEU A 136 -14.86 1.83 -7.80
N ALA A 137 -14.52 2.56 -8.85
CA ALA A 137 -15.42 2.80 -9.98
C ALA A 137 -15.81 1.48 -10.66
N ALA A 138 -14.84 0.62 -11.00
CA ALA A 138 -15.08 -0.66 -11.63
C ALA A 138 -15.96 -1.60 -10.77
N LEU A 139 -15.73 -1.65 -9.46
CA LEU A 139 -16.57 -2.42 -8.53
C LEU A 139 -17.99 -1.87 -8.44
N ALA A 140 -18.16 -0.55 -8.47
CA ALA A 140 -19.48 0.08 -8.46
C ALA A 140 -20.27 -0.18 -9.75
N ASP A 141 -19.56 -0.39 -10.87
CA ASP A 141 -20.14 -0.85 -12.15
C ASP A 141 -20.45 -2.36 -12.15
N GLY A 142 -20.24 -3.05 -11.03
CA GLY A 142 -20.54 -4.48 -10.87
C GLY A 142 -19.50 -5.41 -11.48
N ARG A 143 -18.31 -4.91 -11.83
CA ARG A 143 -17.23 -5.76 -12.36
C ARG A 143 -16.69 -6.68 -11.26
N PRO A 144 -16.32 -7.93 -11.58
CA PRO A 144 -15.70 -8.84 -10.62
C PRO A 144 -14.32 -8.30 -10.17
N ALA A 145 -13.86 -8.74 -8.99
CA ALA A 145 -12.62 -8.24 -8.39
C ALA A 145 -11.37 -8.36 -9.29
N PRO A 146 -11.15 -9.48 -10.02
CA PRO A 146 -10.08 -9.58 -11.03
C PRO A 146 -10.10 -8.46 -12.07
N ASP A 147 -11.27 -8.19 -12.64
CA ASP A 147 -11.43 -7.15 -13.65
C ASP A 147 -11.27 -5.75 -13.06
N ALA A 148 -11.75 -5.54 -11.84
CA ALA A 148 -11.65 -4.26 -11.14
C ALA A 148 -10.19 -3.92 -10.78
N VAL A 149 -9.43 -4.89 -10.26
CA VAL A 149 -7.99 -4.73 -10.01
C VAL A 149 -7.25 -4.37 -11.30
N MET A 150 -7.51 -5.08 -12.40
CA MET A 150 -6.88 -4.79 -13.68
C MET A 150 -7.29 -3.43 -14.26
N ALA A 151 -8.53 -2.97 -14.02
CA ALA A 151 -8.96 -1.63 -14.38
C ALA A 151 -8.19 -0.54 -13.61
N GLY A 152 -7.98 -0.79 -12.31
CA GLY A 152 -7.12 0.01 -11.44
C GLY A 152 -5.71 0.16 -12.00
N LEU A 153 -5.06 -0.98 -12.25
CA LEU A 153 -3.71 -1.02 -12.82
C LEU A 153 -3.65 -0.31 -14.17
N ALA A 154 -4.57 -0.59 -15.10
CA ALA A 154 -4.57 0.03 -16.42
C ALA A 154 -4.75 1.56 -16.35
N THR A 155 -5.58 2.05 -15.43
CA THR A 155 -5.78 3.49 -15.23
C THR A 155 -4.58 4.14 -14.58
N ALA A 156 -3.94 3.48 -13.60
CA ALA A 156 -2.69 3.94 -13.01
C ALA A 156 -1.56 4.03 -14.05
N VAL A 157 -1.43 3.02 -14.92
CA VAL A 157 -0.49 3.02 -16.06
C VAL A 157 -0.76 4.23 -16.96
N ALA A 158 -2.01 4.43 -17.39
CA ALA A 158 -2.37 5.54 -18.26
C ALA A 158 -2.10 6.91 -17.60
N ALA A 159 -2.40 7.04 -16.31
CA ALA A 159 -2.19 8.28 -15.56
C ALA A 159 -0.71 8.63 -15.42
N VAL A 160 0.14 7.66 -15.02
CA VAL A 160 1.59 7.86 -14.89
C VAL A 160 2.23 8.14 -16.25
N ARG A 161 1.86 7.39 -17.30
CA ARG A 161 2.31 7.66 -18.67
C ARG A 161 1.95 9.06 -19.14
N GLY A 162 0.75 9.54 -18.79
CA GLY A 162 0.25 10.88 -19.12
C GLY A 162 0.98 12.02 -18.41
N MET A 163 1.80 11.73 -17.38
CA MET A 163 2.65 12.74 -16.73
C MET A 163 3.87 13.11 -17.58
N SER A 164 4.26 12.24 -18.51
CA SER A 164 5.39 12.50 -19.41
C SER A 164 5.08 13.67 -20.34
N ARG A 165 6.01 14.63 -20.39
CA ARG A 165 5.91 15.84 -21.23
C ARG A 165 6.83 15.77 -22.43
N THR A 166 7.93 15.03 -22.30
CA THR A 166 8.92 14.74 -23.33
C THR A 166 9.43 13.31 -23.14
N PRO A 167 10.03 12.67 -24.16
CA PRO A 167 10.62 11.33 -24.02
C PRO A 167 11.65 11.21 -22.89
N GLU A 168 12.35 12.30 -22.57
CA GLU A 168 13.39 12.37 -21.52
C GLU A 168 12.82 12.66 -20.12
N TYR A 169 11.54 13.02 -20.01
CA TYR A 169 10.84 13.21 -18.75
C TYR A 169 9.81 12.09 -18.59
N ALA A 170 10.22 11.00 -17.93
CA ALA A 170 9.42 9.79 -17.74
C ALA A 170 9.38 9.39 -16.26
N PRO A 171 8.58 10.09 -15.44
CA PRO A 171 8.32 9.67 -14.06
C PRO A 171 7.85 8.22 -14.00
N SER A 172 8.48 7.44 -13.12
CA SER A 172 8.27 6.00 -13.06
C SER A 172 8.10 5.49 -11.64
N CYS A 173 7.33 4.41 -11.51
CA CYS A 173 7.05 3.76 -10.23
C CYS A 173 6.66 2.29 -10.38
N THR A 174 6.73 1.52 -9.29
CA THR A 174 6.11 0.20 -9.16
C THR A 174 4.61 0.33 -8.88
N TYR A 175 3.90 -0.79 -8.81
CA TYR A 175 2.51 -0.83 -8.40
C TYR A 175 2.17 -2.19 -7.79
N VAL A 176 1.56 -2.21 -6.62
CA VAL A 176 0.89 -3.41 -6.09
C VAL A 176 -0.46 -3.01 -5.51
N SER A 177 -1.52 -3.69 -5.90
CA SER A 177 -2.88 -3.44 -5.41
C SER A 177 -3.54 -4.69 -4.88
N ALA A 178 -4.54 -4.49 -4.01
CA ALA A 178 -5.38 -5.55 -3.52
C ALA A 178 -6.83 -5.11 -3.33
N ILE A 179 -7.75 -6.05 -3.56
CA ILE A 179 -9.15 -5.97 -3.14
C ILE A 179 -9.39 -7.08 -2.12
N LEU A 180 -9.98 -6.74 -0.97
CA LEU A 180 -10.55 -7.71 -0.04
C LEU A 180 -12.07 -7.56 0.00
N ARG A 181 -12.77 -8.67 -0.20
CA ARG A 181 -14.24 -8.74 -0.17
C ARG A 181 -14.69 -9.89 0.71
N ASP A 182 -15.50 -9.60 1.72
CA ASP A 182 -16.09 -10.64 2.56
C ASP A 182 -17.29 -11.27 1.84
N THR A 183 -17.30 -12.61 1.78
CA THR A 183 -18.39 -13.44 1.24
C THR A 183 -18.91 -14.40 2.32
N PRO A 184 -20.01 -15.12 2.08
CA PRO A 184 -20.45 -16.18 3.00
C PRO A 184 -19.41 -17.31 3.18
N GLU A 185 -18.57 -17.57 2.17
CA GLU A 185 -17.59 -18.66 2.15
C GLU A 185 -16.25 -18.28 2.78
N GLY A 186 -15.87 -17.00 2.73
CA GLY A 186 -14.55 -16.54 3.17
C GLY A 186 -14.31 -15.07 2.83
N THR A 187 -13.08 -14.61 2.94
CA THR A 187 -12.67 -13.33 2.37
C THR A 187 -11.94 -13.60 1.07
N GLU A 188 -12.48 -13.10 -0.03
CA GLU A 188 -11.81 -13.11 -1.32
C GLU A 188 -10.75 -12.01 -1.33
N ILE A 189 -9.53 -12.39 -1.69
CA ILE A 189 -8.39 -11.49 -1.85
C ILE A 189 -7.93 -11.59 -3.30
N THR A 190 -7.94 -10.47 -4.01
CA THR A 190 -7.40 -10.34 -5.38
C THR A 190 -6.28 -9.33 -5.38
N VAL A 191 -5.10 -9.71 -5.86
CA VAL A 191 -3.90 -8.88 -5.91
C VAL A 191 -3.47 -8.69 -7.36
N ALA A 192 -3.00 -7.49 -7.73
CA ALA A 192 -2.13 -7.36 -8.90
C ALA A 192 -0.89 -6.54 -8.66
N ASN A 193 0.20 -6.84 -9.37
CA ASN A 193 1.46 -6.11 -9.24
C ASN A 193 2.19 -5.87 -10.58
N VAL A 194 2.99 -4.81 -10.60
CA VAL A 194 4.03 -4.48 -11.60
C VAL A 194 5.23 -3.94 -10.83
N GLY A 195 6.41 -4.49 -11.11
CA GLY A 195 7.62 -4.19 -10.33
C GLY A 195 7.78 -5.13 -9.14
N ASP A 196 8.45 -4.68 -8.09
CA ASP A 196 8.89 -5.52 -6.96
C ASP A 196 8.34 -5.09 -5.59
N SER A 197 7.37 -4.16 -5.54
CA SER A 197 6.53 -4.02 -4.35
C SER A 197 5.67 -5.26 -4.17
N ARG A 198 5.49 -5.71 -2.92
CA ARG A 198 4.98 -7.04 -2.61
C ARG A 198 3.65 -7.03 -1.87
N ALA A 199 2.91 -8.12 -2.03
CA ALA A 199 1.76 -8.46 -1.21
C ALA A 199 1.97 -9.82 -0.53
N PHE A 200 1.57 -9.94 0.74
CA PHE A 200 1.69 -11.14 1.55
C PHE A 200 0.38 -11.45 2.27
N TRP A 201 0.02 -12.73 2.31
CA TRP A 201 -0.94 -13.24 3.27
C TRP A 201 -0.19 -13.72 4.52
N LEU A 202 -0.54 -13.19 5.68
CA LEU A 202 0.06 -13.52 6.97
C LEU A 202 -0.98 -14.23 7.84
N ALA A 203 -0.86 -15.54 7.99
CA ALA A 203 -1.83 -16.34 8.73
C ALA A 203 -1.65 -16.12 10.25
N ALA A 204 -2.76 -15.91 10.97
CA ALA A 204 -2.71 -15.69 12.42
C ALA A 204 -2.58 -16.99 13.22
N GLY A 205 -3.08 -18.10 12.67
CA GLY A 205 -3.07 -19.42 13.31
C GLY A 205 -1.75 -20.15 13.12
N ASP A 206 -1.59 -20.83 11.98
CA ASP A 206 -0.35 -21.49 11.59
C ASP A 206 0.49 -20.53 10.72
N PRO A 207 1.61 -19.96 11.24
CA PRO A 207 2.44 -19.04 10.48
C PRO A 207 3.00 -19.64 9.19
N THR A 208 3.11 -20.97 9.08
CA THR A 208 3.61 -21.65 7.86
C THR A 208 2.62 -21.58 6.70
N ALA A 209 1.35 -21.24 6.97
CA ALA A 209 0.37 -20.92 5.93
C ALA A 209 0.53 -19.50 5.36
N SER A 210 1.46 -18.70 5.88
CA SER A 210 1.80 -17.37 5.36
C SER A 210 2.59 -17.49 4.06
N ARG A 211 2.30 -16.61 3.09
CA ARG A 211 2.92 -16.68 1.76
C ARG A 211 2.93 -15.33 1.04
N ARG A 212 3.92 -15.13 0.17
CA ARG A 212 3.93 -14.05 -0.82
C ARG A 212 2.84 -14.32 -1.88
N LEU A 213 2.10 -13.29 -2.24
CA LEU A 213 1.04 -13.31 -3.25
C LEU A 213 1.44 -12.65 -4.57
N SER A 214 2.37 -11.70 -4.54
CA SER A 214 2.92 -11.04 -5.73
C SER A 214 4.05 -11.84 -6.36
N VAL A 215 4.36 -11.52 -7.63
CA VAL A 215 5.53 -12.03 -8.34
C VAL A 215 6.35 -10.85 -8.85
N ASP A 216 7.56 -10.68 -8.33
CA ASP A 216 8.38 -9.49 -8.64
C ASP A 216 8.77 -9.45 -10.13
N ASP A 217 8.65 -8.29 -10.76
CA ASP A 217 9.22 -8.06 -12.10
C ASP A 217 10.69 -7.65 -12.00
N SER A 218 11.54 -8.51 -11.43
CA SER A 218 12.97 -8.25 -11.21
C SER A 218 13.88 -9.22 -11.98
N TRP A 219 15.14 -8.84 -12.15
CA TRP A 219 16.16 -9.70 -12.77
C TRP A 219 16.34 -11.01 -12.01
N ALA A 220 16.34 -10.97 -10.67
CA ALA A 220 16.42 -12.18 -9.85
C ALA A 220 15.24 -13.12 -10.11
N GLN A 221 14.00 -12.59 -10.10
CA GLN A 221 12.80 -13.41 -10.35
C GLN A 221 12.84 -14.02 -11.76
N ALA A 222 13.29 -13.28 -12.78
CA ALA A 222 13.40 -13.80 -14.13
C ALA A 222 14.42 -14.95 -14.26
N LEU A 223 15.53 -14.92 -13.51
CA LEU A 223 16.51 -16.01 -13.48
C LEU A 223 15.95 -17.26 -12.78
N VAL A 224 15.21 -17.07 -11.69
CA VAL A 224 14.54 -18.17 -10.96
C VAL A 224 13.46 -18.81 -11.83
N ASP A 225 12.61 -18.01 -12.47
CA ASP A 225 11.54 -18.49 -13.35
C ASP A 225 12.09 -19.26 -14.57
N ALA A 226 13.26 -18.86 -15.07
CA ALA A 226 13.97 -19.56 -16.15
C ALA A 226 14.67 -20.85 -15.69
N GLY A 227 14.66 -21.16 -14.39
CA GLY A 227 15.41 -22.28 -13.80
C GLY A 227 16.93 -22.11 -13.91
N ALA A 228 17.41 -20.89 -14.14
CA ALA A 228 18.81 -20.58 -14.36
C ALA A 228 19.59 -20.47 -13.03
N MET A 229 18.91 -20.09 -11.95
CA MET A 229 19.47 -19.97 -10.60
C MET A 229 18.42 -20.32 -9.54
N ASP A 230 18.86 -20.78 -8.38
CA ASP A 230 18.00 -20.80 -7.19
C ASP A 230 17.78 -19.38 -6.64
N GLU A 231 16.75 -19.22 -5.81
CA GLU A 231 16.33 -17.92 -5.27
C GLU A 231 17.44 -17.25 -4.44
N ASP A 232 18.09 -18.01 -3.56
CA ASP A 232 19.16 -17.51 -2.71
C ASP A 232 20.36 -17.01 -3.54
N ALA A 233 20.72 -17.69 -4.61
CA ALA A 233 21.79 -17.29 -5.52
C ALA A 233 21.39 -16.09 -6.37
N ALA A 234 20.16 -16.06 -6.88
CA ALA A 234 19.65 -14.95 -7.67
C ALA A 234 19.63 -13.64 -6.86
N MET A 235 19.22 -13.69 -5.59
CA MET A 235 19.21 -12.53 -4.68
C MET A 235 20.60 -12.02 -4.29
N ARG A 236 21.66 -12.82 -4.45
CA ARG A 236 23.05 -12.38 -4.24
C ARG A 236 23.68 -11.70 -5.45
N ASP A 237 23.03 -11.72 -6.62
CA ASP A 237 23.54 -11.00 -7.80
C ASP A 237 23.43 -9.48 -7.56
N PRO A 238 24.46 -8.67 -7.87
CA PRO A 238 24.39 -7.21 -7.75
C PRO A 238 23.22 -6.56 -8.51
N ARG A 239 22.66 -7.26 -9.49
CA ARG A 239 21.52 -6.82 -10.31
C ARG A 239 20.20 -7.38 -9.83
N ALA A 240 20.14 -8.13 -8.73
CA ALA A 240 18.94 -8.84 -8.27
C ALA A 240 17.68 -7.97 -8.30
N HIS A 241 17.80 -6.75 -7.78
CA HIS A 241 16.73 -5.75 -7.66
C HIS A 241 16.50 -4.92 -8.94
N THR A 242 17.13 -5.26 -10.06
CA THR A 242 16.91 -4.53 -11.32
C THR A 242 15.50 -4.80 -11.81
N LEU A 243 14.65 -3.78 -11.80
CA LEU A 243 13.30 -3.84 -12.35
C LEU A 243 13.32 -4.12 -13.85
N LEU A 244 12.46 -5.04 -14.27
CA LEU A 244 12.20 -5.39 -15.67
C LEU A 244 10.87 -4.81 -16.16
N ARG A 245 9.97 -4.44 -15.25
CA ARG A 245 8.71 -3.78 -15.55
C ARG A 245 8.38 -2.74 -14.48
N TRP A 246 7.82 -1.61 -14.92
CA TRP A 246 7.40 -0.49 -14.08
C TRP A 246 6.31 0.31 -14.81
N LEU A 247 5.58 1.14 -14.06
CA LEU A 247 4.70 2.16 -14.63
C LEU A 247 5.56 3.35 -15.03
N GLY A 248 5.46 3.78 -16.29
CA GLY A 248 6.23 4.90 -16.83
C GLY A 248 6.00 5.03 -18.33
N ALA A 249 6.32 6.20 -18.91
CA ALA A 249 6.22 6.39 -20.37
C ALA A 249 7.15 5.43 -21.14
N ASP A 250 8.25 5.05 -20.52
CA ASP A 250 9.27 4.09 -20.98
C ASP A 250 8.95 2.62 -20.64
N GLY A 251 7.99 2.34 -19.75
CA GLY A 251 7.59 0.96 -19.37
C GLY A 251 6.68 0.22 -20.36
N GLY A 252 6.17 0.90 -21.40
CA GLY A 252 5.20 0.35 -22.36
C GLY A 252 3.73 0.53 -21.95
N GLU A 253 2.79 0.22 -22.86
CA GLU A 253 1.34 0.45 -22.66
C GLU A 253 0.66 -0.58 -21.75
N ALA A 254 1.19 -1.80 -21.71
CA ALA A 254 0.72 -2.88 -20.84
C ALA A 254 1.92 -3.48 -20.09
N PRO A 255 2.47 -2.78 -19.08
CA PRO A 255 3.72 -3.15 -18.43
C PRO A 255 3.56 -4.27 -17.41
N TRP A 256 2.58 -5.16 -17.54
CA TRP A 256 2.33 -6.24 -16.58
C TRP A 256 2.66 -7.61 -17.19
N SER A 257 3.13 -8.52 -16.33
CA SER A 257 3.43 -9.90 -16.72
C SER A 257 2.17 -10.78 -16.77
N ALA A 258 2.28 -12.00 -17.28
CA ALA A 258 1.17 -12.96 -17.26
C ALA A 258 0.79 -13.41 -15.84
N ASN A 259 1.71 -13.28 -14.87
CA ASN A 259 1.51 -13.69 -13.47
C ASN A 259 1.13 -12.52 -12.57
N CYS A 260 0.92 -11.33 -13.15
CA CYS A 260 0.65 -10.10 -12.42
C CYS A 260 -0.63 -10.12 -11.58
N LEU A 261 -1.53 -11.09 -11.77
CA LEU A 261 -2.83 -11.18 -11.11
C LEU A 261 -2.95 -12.50 -10.35
N GLN A 262 -3.25 -12.42 -9.05
CA GLN A 262 -3.48 -13.59 -8.19
C GLN A 262 -4.79 -13.41 -7.42
N SER A 263 -5.48 -14.52 -7.12
CA SER A 263 -6.69 -14.50 -6.28
C SER A 263 -6.72 -15.70 -5.34
N MET A 264 -7.25 -15.50 -4.14
CA MET A 264 -7.44 -16.56 -3.15
C MET A 264 -8.67 -16.30 -2.28
N LEU A 265 -9.25 -17.39 -1.79
CA LEU A 265 -10.26 -17.35 -0.74
C LEU A 265 -9.60 -17.76 0.58
N VAL A 266 -9.72 -16.92 1.61
CA VAL A 266 -9.27 -17.23 2.96
C VAL A 266 -10.45 -17.46 3.89
N THR A 267 -10.40 -18.54 4.65
CA THR A 267 -11.41 -18.90 5.66
C THR A 267 -10.92 -18.66 7.08
N GLU A 268 -9.60 -18.72 7.27
CA GLU A 268 -8.92 -18.53 8.55
C GLU A 268 -8.55 -17.05 8.80
N PRO A 269 -8.44 -16.63 10.07
CA PRO A 269 -7.97 -15.30 10.40
C PRO A 269 -6.52 -15.06 9.96
N GLY A 270 -6.23 -13.83 9.61
CA GLY A 270 -4.89 -13.42 9.20
C GLY A 270 -4.87 -11.94 8.82
N THR A 271 -3.79 -11.51 8.20
CA THR A 271 -3.61 -10.13 7.75
C THR A 271 -3.05 -10.12 6.33
N LEU A 272 -3.63 -9.32 5.46
CA LEU A 272 -3.00 -8.96 4.19
C LEU A 272 -2.02 -7.80 4.45
N LEU A 273 -0.77 -7.98 4.04
CA LEU A 273 0.27 -6.94 4.03
C LEU A 273 0.63 -6.58 2.59
N LEU A 274 0.60 -5.30 2.25
CA LEU A 274 1.27 -4.76 1.06
C LEU A 274 2.45 -3.90 1.50
N CYS A 275 3.60 -4.00 0.84
CA CYS A 275 4.78 -3.21 1.20
C CYS A 275 5.72 -2.93 0.02
N THR A 276 6.56 -1.91 0.17
CA THR A 276 7.69 -1.62 -0.72
C THR A 276 8.93 -2.42 -0.32
N ASP A 277 10.00 -2.31 -1.11
CA ASP A 277 11.24 -3.04 -0.90
C ASP A 277 12.04 -2.56 0.31
N GLY A 278 11.83 -1.31 0.74
CA GLY A 278 12.36 -0.82 2.00
C GLY A 278 11.90 -1.61 3.23
N LEU A 279 10.83 -2.41 3.16
CA LEU A 279 10.53 -3.42 4.17
C LEU A 279 11.12 -4.79 3.80
N TRP A 280 10.73 -5.34 2.64
CA TRP A 280 10.98 -6.76 2.36
C TRP A 280 12.46 -7.07 2.13
N ASN A 281 13.30 -6.09 1.76
CA ASN A 281 14.76 -6.26 1.69
C ASN A 281 15.37 -6.66 3.05
N TYR A 282 14.76 -6.23 4.16
CA TYR A 282 15.19 -6.61 5.51
C TYR A 282 14.42 -7.81 6.07
N LEU A 283 13.17 -7.99 5.65
CA LEU A 283 12.27 -9.01 6.17
C LEU A 283 11.49 -9.71 5.05
N PRO A 284 12.14 -10.57 4.24
CA PRO A 284 11.52 -11.17 3.07
C PRO A 284 10.61 -12.38 3.38
N ASP A 285 10.81 -13.03 4.54
CA ASP A 285 10.13 -14.27 4.92
C ASP A 285 8.69 -14.01 5.44
N PRO A 286 7.64 -14.54 4.77
CA PRO A 286 6.25 -14.42 5.22
C PRO A 286 6.00 -14.97 6.63
N VAL A 287 6.72 -16.01 7.05
CA VAL A 287 6.57 -16.60 8.38
C VAL A 287 7.07 -15.63 9.46
N ALA A 288 8.23 -15.00 9.22
CA ALA A 288 8.77 -13.98 10.10
C ALA A 288 7.86 -12.74 10.15
N LEU A 289 7.34 -12.30 9.00
CA LEU A 289 6.37 -11.20 8.91
C LEU A 289 5.10 -11.47 9.72
N ALA A 290 4.57 -12.70 9.68
CA ALA A 290 3.36 -13.07 10.40
C ALA A 290 3.49 -12.84 11.91
N GLY A 291 4.68 -13.06 12.47
CA GLY A 291 4.98 -12.81 13.88
C GLY A 291 4.73 -11.37 14.34
N PHE A 292 4.80 -10.38 13.44
CA PHE A 292 4.50 -8.97 13.74
C PHE A 292 3.00 -8.67 13.83
N THR A 293 2.14 -9.58 13.37
CA THR A 293 0.69 -9.36 13.25
C THR A 293 -0.14 -10.17 14.25
N VAL A 294 0.49 -11.07 15.01
CA VAL A 294 -0.16 -11.91 16.01
C VAL A 294 -0.52 -11.09 17.25
N GLU A 295 -1.78 -11.23 17.70
CA GLU A 295 -2.30 -10.64 18.96
C GLU A 295 -2.02 -9.13 19.14
N THR A 296 -1.92 -8.39 18.04
CA THR A 296 -1.61 -6.95 18.06
C THR A 296 -2.57 -6.16 17.17
N THR A 297 -2.59 -4.84 17.36
CA THR A 297 -3.40 -3.96 16.50
C THR A 297 -2.67 -3.69 15.18
N PRO A 298 -3.40 -3.40 14.09
CA PRO A 298 -2.78 -3.06 12.80
C PRO A 298 -1.83 -1.86 12.90
N GLN A 299 -2.18 -0.88 13.73
CA GLN A 299 -1.31 0.27 14.02
C GLN A 299 0.02 -0.17 14.64
N ALA A 300 -0.03 -0.99 15.69
CA ALA A 300 1.18 -1.44 16.38
C ALA A 300 2.04 -2.34 15.48
N ALA A 301 1.41 -3.24 14.71
CA ALA A 301 2.10 -4.07 13.72
C ALA A 301 2.79 -3.24 12.63
N ALA A 302 2.07 -2.29 12.01
CA ALA A 302 2.62 -1.43 10.96
C ALA A 302 3.83 -0.62 11.44
N ARG A 303 3.73 -0.03 12.65
CA ARG A 303 4.84 0.69 13.26
C ARG A 303 6.02 -0.24 13.57
N ALA A 304 5.77 -1.41 14.15
CA ALA A 304 6.83 -2.37 14.46
C ALA A 304 7.56 -2.88 13.21
N LEU A 305 6.85 -3.10 12.10
CA LEU A 305 7.46 -3.46 10.81
C LEU A 305 8.33 -2.33 10.26
N ALA A 306 7.84 -1.08 10.29
CA ALA A 306 8.61 0.07 9.84
C ALA A 306 9.84 0.33 10.72
N ASP A 307 9.68 0.22 12.04
CA ASP A 307 10.77 0.39 13.01
C ASP A 307 11.82 -0.71 12.84
N PHE A 308 11.40 -1.96 12.58
CA PHE A 308 12.33 -3.04 12.25
C PHE A 308 13.17 -2.74 11.02
N ALA A 309 12.57 -2.22 9.94
CA ALA A 309 13.30 -1.83 8.74
C ALA A 309 14.28 -0.67 8.98
N LEU A 310 13.87 0.34 9.76
CA LEU A 310 14.73 1.44 10.18
C LEU A 310 15.92 0.95 10.99
N ASP A 311 15.68 0.10 12.00
CA ASP A 311 16.73 -0.46 12.87
C ASP A 311 17.67 -1.40 12.10
N SER A 312 17.19 -2.02 11.01
CA SER A 312 17.97 -2.89 10.13
C SER A 312 18.82 -2.12 9.10
N GLY A 313 18.66 -0.79 9.02
CA GLY A 313 19.49 0.09 8.22
C GLY A 313 18.75 1.28 7.62
N GLY A 314 17.44 1.14 7.36
CA GLY A 314 16.59 2.20 6.81
C GLY A 314 17.14 2.84 5.54
N SER A 315 17.71 2.03 4.63
CA SER A 315 18.39 2.54 3.44
C SER A 315 17.44 3.04 2.36
N ASP A 316 16.17 2.65 2.40
CA ASP A 316 15.13 3.05 1.44
C ASP A 316 13.89 3.63 2.12
N ASN A 317 12.95 4.14 1.33
CA ASN A 317 11.60 4.48 1.77
C ASN A 317 10.84 3.20 2.19
N ILE A 318 10.06 3.30 3.26
CA ILE A 318 9.40 2.14 3.88
C ILE A 318 7.91 2.38 3.88
N THR A 319 7.17 1.59 3.13
CA THR A 319 5.70 1.68 3.09
C THR A 319 5.07 0.34 3.41
N VAL A 320 4.05 0.37 4.29
CA VAL A 320 3.28 -0.79 4.72
C VAL A 320 1.79 -0.48 4.74
N ALA A 321 0.98 -1.42 4.28
CA ALA A 321 -0.47 -1.39 4.39
C ALA A 321 -0.96 -2.72 4.93
N LEU A 322 -1.69 -2.69 6.05
CA LEU A 322 -2.22 -3.86 6.73
C LEU A 322 -3.75 -3.87 6.66
N ALA A 323 -4.31 -5.01 6.24
CA ALA A 323 -5.74 -5.26 6.26
C ALA A 323 -6.04 -6.60 6.96
N PRO A 324 -6.42 -6.58 8.25
CA PRO A 324 -6.80 -7.78 8.96
C PRO A 324 -8.07 -8.42 8.39
N VAL A 325 -8.08 -9.75 8.43
CA VAL A 325 -9.24 -10.61 8.22
C VAL A 325 -9.53 -11.28 9.55
N PRO A 326 -10.59 -10.87 10.26
CA PRO A 326 -10.90 -11.42 11.58
C PRO A 326 -11.40 -12.86 11.48
N ALA A 327 -11.33 -13.58 12.61
CA ALA A 327 -11.94 -14.90 12.70
C ALA A 327 -13.46 -14.78 12.47
N ARG A 328 -14.02 -15.70 11.68
CA ARG A 328 -15.47 -15.77 11.52
C ARG A 328 -16.10 -16.18 12.84
N THR A 329 -16.95 -15.33 13.40
CA THR A 329 -17.90 -15.79 14.43
C THR A 329 -18.83 -16.78 13.75
N ALA A 330 -18.76 -18.05 14.14
CA ALA A 330 -19.75 -19.03 13.72
C ALA A 330 -21.14 -18.47 14.04
N VAL A 331 -21.99 -18.33 13.01
CA VAL A 331 -23.41 -18.07 13.24
C VAL A 331 -23.93 -19.31 13.99
N PRO A 332 -24.48 -19.17 15.21
CA PRO A 332 -25.07 -20.32 15.89
C PRO A 332 -26.14 -20.91 14.97
N ASP A 333 -26.08 -22.21 14.74
CA ASP A 333 -27.13 -22.92 14.02
C ASP A 333 -28.47 -22.63 14.71
N PRO A 334 -29.46 -22.00 14.03
CA PRO A 334 -30.77 -21.74 14.62
C PRO A 334 -31.57 -23.03 14.88
N GLY A 335 -31.00 -24.22 14.63
CA GLY A 335 -31.67 -25.51 14.65
C GLY A 335 -31.46 -26.43 15.85
N VAL A 336 -31.02 -25.96 17.02
CA VAL A 336 -31.01 -26.82 18.24
C VAL A 336 -31.69 -26.14 19.43
N SER A 337 -33.02 -26.21 19.47
CA SER A 337 -33.89 -26.54 20.63
C SER A 337 -35.36 -26.49 20.23
#